data_AF-X1NDD1-F1
#
_entry.id   AF-X1NDD1-F1
#
_cell.length_a   1.000
_cell.length_b   1.000
_cell.length_c   1.000
_cell.angle_alpha   90.00
_cell.angle_beta   90.00
_cell.angle_gamma   90.00
#
_symmetry.space_group_name_H-M   'P 1'
#
loop_
_entity.id
_entity.type
_entity.pdbx_description
1 polymer ?
#
loop_
_entity_poly.entity_id
_entity_poly.type
_entity_poly.pdbx_seq_one_letter_code
_entity_poly.pdbx_strand_id
1 'polypeptide(L)'
;DELRELLGGQVTDSPAGLVMAGRKLLDKVEIVLISRGKKGAVVVTKKGAWQGRCVGRSRVLSTVGCGDFLLAGFLNPVRSKSSASNWVKDKSDAGSALGTAIKVATAKAWGRTEGKSWSKALREIKVAVERV
;
A
#
# COMPACT_ATOMS: atom_id res chain seq x y z
N ASP A 1 5.81 9.57 9.45
CA ASP A 1 6.88 10.47 9.88
C ASP A 1 7.89 10.70 8.78
N GLU A 2 8.40 9.64 8.14
CA GLU A 2 9.30 9.72 6.97
C GLU A 2 8.90 10.74 5.89
N LEU A 3 7.61 10.79 5.49
CA LEU A 3 7.14 11.77 4.49
C LEU A 3 7.26 13.23 4.97
N ARG A 4 7.04 13.49 6.27
CA ARG A 4 7.15 14.84 6.85
C ARG A 4 8.60 15.28 6.89
N GLU A 5 9.49 14.38 7.30
CA GLU A 5 10.94 14.60 7.31
C GLU A 5 11.46 14.87 5.90
N LEU A 6 11.07 14.04 4.93
CA LEU A 6 11.46 14.21 3.52
C LEU A 6 11.00 15.55 2.93
N LEU A 7 9.81 16.03 3.31
CA LEU A 7 9.24 17.29 2.83
C LEU A 7 9.62 18.50 3.70
N GLY A 8 10.37 18.31 4.79
CA GLY A 8 10.77 19.38 5.71
C GLY A 8 9.60 20.14 6.35
N GLY A 9 8.44 19.50 6.55
CA GLY A 9 7.25 20.23 6.99
C GLY A 9 6.09 19.36 7.49
N GLN A 10 5.05 20.05 7.96
CA GLN A 10 3.84 19.38 8.44
C GLN A 10 3.05 18.77 7.27
N VAL A 11 2.65 17.51 7.44
CA VAL A 11 1.74 16.81 6.54
C VAL A 11 0.53 16.35 7.34
N THR A 12 -0.65 16.81 6.95
CA THR A 12 -1.93 16.38 7.54
C THR A 12 -2.15 14.89 7.27
N ASP A 13 -2.40 14.11 8.32
CA ASP A 13 -2.69 12.67 8.22
C ASP A 13 -4.16 12.40 7.82
N SER A 14 -4.55 12.94 6.67
CA SER A 14 -5.81 12.68 5.99
C SER A 14 -5.53 12.17 4.57
N PRO A 15 -6.43 11.39 3.95
CA PRO A 15 -6.21 10.91 2.57
C PRO A 15 -5.90 12.06 1.61
N ALA A 16 -6.70 13.12 1.61
CA ALA A 16 -6.45 14.30 0.77
C ALA A 16 -5.12 15.00 1.10
N GLY A 17 -4.78 15.16 2.39
CA GLY A 17 -3.52 15.77 2.82
C GLY A 17 -2.29 14.98 2.36
N LEU A 18 -2.34 13.66 2.47
CA LEU A 18 -1.28 12.77 2.01
C LEU A 18 -1.18 12.74 0.48
N VAL A 19 -2.30 12.82 -0.24
CA VAL A 19 -2.30 12.96 -1.71
C VAL A 19 -1.62 14.26 -2.13
N MET A 20 -1.97 15.40 -1.51
CA MET A 20 -1.31 16.67 -1.80
C MET A 20 0.19 16.62 -1.52
N ALA A 21 0.59 16.03 -0.39
CA ALA A 21 2.00 15.86 -0.04
C ALA A 21 2.74 14.95 -1.04
N GLY A 22 2.17 13.79 -1.37
CA GLY A 22 2.76 12.84 -2.32
C GLY A 22 2.90 13.42 -3.73
N ARG A 23 1.94 14.25 -4.19
CA ARG A 23 2.02 14.91 -5.49
C ARG A 23 3.28 15.77 -5.67
N LYS A 24 3.80 16.37 -4.58
CA LYS A 24 5.04 17.18 -4.62
C LYS A 24 6.28 16.37 -5.02
N LEU A 25 6.22 15.04 -4.94
CA LEU A 25 7.33 14.15 -5.28
C LEU A 25 7.23 13.58 -6.70
N LEU A 26 6.09 13.77 -7.38
CA LEU A 26 5.81 13.10 -8.67
C LEU A 26 6.65 13.63 -9.86
N ASP A 27 7.35 14.75 -9.67
CA ASP A 27 8.33 15.23 -10.65
C ASP A 27 9.65 14.46 -10.56
N LYS A 28 9.88 13.74 -9.44
CA LYS A 28 11.09 12.95 -9.19
C LYS A 28 10.85 11.44 -9.26
N VAL A 29 9.62 10.99 -8.98
CA VAL A 29 9.25 9.57 -8.97
C VAL A 29 7.88 9.34 -9.60
N GLU A 30 7.63 8.16 -10.15
CA GLU A 30 6.34 7.85 -10.81
C GLU A 30 5.21 7.52 -9.83
N ILE A 31 5.57 6.93 -8.69
CA ILE A 31 4.66 6.45 -7.65
C ILE A 31 5.17 6.89 -6.29
N VAL A 32 4.26 7.33 -5.44
CA VAL A 32 4.49 7.49 -4.00
C VAL A 32 3.55 6.57 -3.24
N LEU A 33 4.11 5.59 -2.52
CA LEU A 33 3.37 4.71 -1.62
C LEU A 33 3.60 5.16 -0.17
N ILE A 34 2.52 5.50 0.53
CA ILE A 34 2.55 6.08 1.87
C ILE A 34 1.86 5.12 2.83
N SER A 35 2.63 4.47 3.71
CA SER A 35 2.07 3.63 4.77
C SER A 35 1.47 4.45 5.91
N ARG A 36 0.43 3.93 6.57
CA ARG A 36 -0.28 4.59 7.68
C ARG A 36 -0.60 3.61 8.82
N GLY A 37 0.23 2.58 9.00
CA GLY A 37 0.03 1.54 10.01
C GLY A 37 -1.38 0.94 9.95
N LYS A 38 -2.09 0.93 11.10
CA LYS A 38 -3.47 0.42 11.20
C LYS A 38 -4.50 1.16 10.32
N LYS A 39 -4.19 2.38 9.85
CA LYS A 39 -5.06 3.15 8.94
C LYS A 39 -4.89 2.71 7.48
N GLY A 40 -3.98 1.77 7.19
CA GLY A 40 -3.74 1.24 5.85
C GLY A 40 -2.66 2.03 5.11
N ALA A 41 -2.91 2.38 3.86
CA ALA A 41 -1.94 3.08 3.01
C ALA A 41 -2.61 3.93 1.93
N VAL A 42 -1.86 4.88 1.37
CA VAL A 42 -2.25 5.72 0.24
C VAL A 42 -1.21 5.54 -0.87
N VAL A 43 -1.65 5.37 -2.11
CA VAL A 43 -0.77 5.40 -3.29
C VAL A 43 -1.13 6.60 -4.16
N VAL A 44 -0.11 7.33 -4.60
CA VAL A 44 -0.24 8.53 -5.42
C VAL A 44 0.57 8.35 -6.70
N THR A 45 -0.06 8.62 -7.84
CA THR A 45 0.58 8.61 -9.16
C THR A 45 0.12 9.84 -9.96
N LYS A 46 0.77 10.13 -11.09
CA LYS A 46 0.29 11.19 -12.01
C LYS A 46 -1.12 10.94 -12.54
N LYS A 47 -1.61 9.70 -12.52
CA LYS A 47 -2.91 9.30 -13.09
C LYS A 47 -4.05 9.28 -12.06
N GLY A 48 -3.73 9.35 -10.78
CA GLY A 48 -4.71 9.28 -9.70
C GLY A 48 -4.09 8.87 -8.36
N ALA A 49 -4.93 8.87 -7.33
CA ALA A 49 -4.58 8.42 -6.00
C ALA A 49 -5.65 7.47 -5.46
N TRP A 50 -5.22 6.53 -4.63
CA TRP A 50 -6.08 5.58 -3.95
C TRP A 50 -5.70 5.48 -2.49
N GLN A 51 -6.70 5.30 -1.63
CA GLN A 51 -6.48 4.87 -0.26
C GLN A 51 -7.01 3.46 -0.08
N GLY A 52 -6.43 2.74 0.87
CA GLY A 52 -6.99 1.47 1.27
C GLY A 52 -6.67 1.14 2.71
N ARG A 53 -7.48 0.25 3.29
CA ARG A 53 -7.27 -0.30 4.63
C ARG A 53 -7.79 -1.72 4.75
N CYS A 54 -7.27 -2.47 5.71
CA CYS A 54 -7.92 -3.71 6.14
C CYS A 54 -9.25 -3.39 6.82
N VAL A 55 -10.31 -4.11 6.47
CA VAL A 55 -11.63 -3.98 7.13
C VAL A 55 -11.85 -5.02 8.24
N GLY A 56 -10.99 -6.03 8.30
CA GLY A 56 -11.00 -7.04 9.35
C GLY A 56 -10.27 -6.60 10.61
N ARG A 57 -10.54 -7.29 11.72
CA ARG A 57 -9.81 -7.15 12.98
C ARG A 57 -9.30 -8.51 13.43
N SER A 58 -8.07 -8.55 13.92
CA SER A 58 -7.42 -9.70 14.53
C SER A 58 -6.37 -9.19 15.49
N ARG A 59 -5.88 -10.07 16.38
CA ARG A 59 -4.73 -9.78 17.24
C ARG A 59 -3.53 -9.42 16.38
N VAL A 60 -2.88 -8.30 16.69
CA VAL A 60 -1.60 -7.91 16.11
C VAL A 60 -0.51 -8.61 16.90
N LEU A 61 0.30 -9.40 16.21
CA LEU A 61 1.43 -10.13 16.80
C LEU A 61 2.72 -9.34 16.69
N SER A 62 2.98 -8.72 15.54
CA SER A 62 4.17 -7.88 15.34
C SER A 62 3.98 -6.92 14.18
N THR A 63 4.33 -5.64 14.38
CA THR A 63 4.35 -4.63 13.30
C THR A 63 5.71 -4.52 12.61
N VAL A 64 6.75 -5.17 13.15
CA VAL A 64 8.10 -5.14 12.59
C VAL A 64 8.07 -5.82 11.21
N GLY A 65 8.65 -5.14 10.22
CA GLY A 65 8.68 -5.57 8.82
C GLY A 65 7.37 -5.37 8.05
N CYS A 66 6.31 -4.82 8.64
CA CYS A 66 5.06 -4.57 7.90
C CYS A 66 5.25 -3.58 6.74
N GLY A 67 6.23 -2.66 6.82
CA GLY A 67 6.62 -1.78 5.73
C GLY A 67 7.22 -2.55 4.54
N ASP A 68 8.15 -3.47 4.81
CA ASP A 68 8.75 -4.32 3.77
C ASP A 68 7.71 -5.21 3.10
N PHE A 69 6.80 -5.78 3.88
CA PHE A 69 5.71 -6.60 3.37
C PHE A 69 4.68 -5.78 2.59
N LEU A 70 4.45 -4.53 2.97
CA LEU A 70 3.64 -3.58 2.19
C LEU A 70 4.31 -3.33 0.83
N LEU A 71 5.59 -2.99 0.82
CA LEU A 71 6.35 -2.74 -0.40
C LEU A 71 6.40 -3.98 -1.30
N ALA A 72 6.74 -5.15 -0.74
CA ALA A 72 6.78 -6.41 -1.47
C ALA A 72 5.42 -6.76 -2.07
N GLY A 73 4.33 -6.59 -1.31
CA GLY A 73 2.98 -6.81 -1.81
C GLY A 73 2.54 -5.82 -2.88
N PHE A 74 3.05 -4.59 -2.84
CA PHE A 74 2.82 -3.57 -3.86
C PHE A 74 3.57 -3.86 -5.16
N LEU A 75 4.83 -4.32 -5.06
CA LEU A 75 5.66 -4.69 -6.19
C LEU A 75 5.29 -6.05 -6.80
N ASN A 76 4.44 -6.82 -6.14
CA ASN A 76 4.20 -8.21 -6.52
C ASN A 76 3.46 -8.32 -7.88
N PRO A 77 4.01 -9.04 -8.89
CA PRO A 77 3.41 -9.30 -10.21
C PRO A 77 2.01 -9.84 -10.28
N VAL A 78 1.41 -10.22 -9.15
CA VAL A 78 0.29 -11.15 -9.11
C VAL A 78 -0.99 -10.43 -9.55
N ARG A 79 -1.07 -10.09 -10.84
CA ARG A 79 -2.18 -10.26 -11.80
C ARG A 79 -2.05 -9.49 -13.12
N SER A 80 -0.99 -8.73 -13.39
CA SER A 80 -0.83 -8.05 -14.68
C SER A 80 0.06 -8.90 -15.61
N LYS A 81 -0.50 -9.42 -16.72
CA LYS A 81 0.21 -10.18 -17.77
C LYS A 81 1.17 -9.30 -18.59
N SER A 82 1.86 -8.37 -17.94
CA SER A 82 2.66 -7.34 -18.58
C SER A 82 4.13 -7.57 -18.24
N SER A 83 4.94 -7.91 -19.24
CA SER A 83 6.40 -8.08 -19.12
C SER A 83 7.05 -6.95 -18.32
N ALA A 84 8.15 -7.30 -17.64
CA ALA A 84 9.01 -6.56 -16.70
C ALA A 84 9.41 -5.10 -17.05
N SER A 85 8.95 -4.53 -18.17
CA SER A 85 9.35 -3.20 -18.65
C SER A 85 8.26 -2.13 -18.58
N ASN A 86 7.04 -2.41 -18.09
CA ASN A 86 5.94 -1.40 -18.08
C ASN A 86 4.88 -1.51 -16.97
N TRP A 87 5.33 -1.73 -15.73
CA TRP A 87 4.46 -2.14 -14.61
C TRP A 87 3.51 -1.09 -14.05
N VAL A 88 3.46 0.11 -14.64
CA VAL A 88 2.57 1.20 -14.21
C VAL A 88 1.98 1.96 -15.40
N LYS A 89 1.67 1.24 -16.49
CA LYS A 89 1.02 1.90 -17.64
C LYS A 89 -0.46 2.20 -17.43
N ASP A 90 -1.18 1.58 -16.48
CA ASP A 90 -2.62 1.82 -16.35
C ASP A 90 -3.18 2.11 -14.95
N LYS A 91 -4.24 2.95 -14.97
CA LYS A 91 -5.00 3.45 -13.81
C LYS A 91 -5.60 2.34 -12.93
N SER A 92 -5.86 1.15 -13.46
CA SER A 92 -6.45 0.04 -12.71
C SER A 92 -5.44 -0.76 -11.89
N ASP A 93 -4.13 -0.55 -12.09
CA ASP A 93 -3.09 -1.37 -11.47
C ASP A 93 -2.74 -0.89 -10.05
N ALA A 94 -2.61 0.42 -9.84
CA ALA A 94 -2.16 0.97 -8.55
C ALA A 94 -3.12 0.68 -7.38
N GLY A 95 -4.44 0.79 -7.60
CA GLY A 95 -5.43 0.44 -6.57
C GLY A 95 -5.45 -1.06 -6.23
N SER A 96 -5.31 -1.91 -7.26
CA SER A 96 -5.23 -3.37 -7.08
C SER A 96 -3.94 -3.76 -6.33
N ALA A 97 -2.80 -3.21 -6.75
CA ALA A 97 -1.50 -3.37 -6.10
C ALA A 97 -1.54 -2.89 -4.64
N LEU A 98 -2.17 -1.75 -4.37
CA LEU A 98 -2.40 -1.27 -3.00
C LEU A 98 -3.23 -2.27 -2.17
N GLY A 99 -4.26 -2.87 -2.76
CA GLY A 99 -5.04 -3.92 -2.13
C GLY A 99 -4.18 -5.13 -1.74
N THR A 100 -3.32 -5.60 -2.64
CA THR A 100 -2.37 -6.69 -2.36
C THR A 100 -1.36 -6.30 -1.29
N ALA A 101 -0.77 -5.11 -1.38
CA ALA A 101 0.15 -4.54 -0.41
C ALA A 101 -0.42 -4.60 1.02
N ILE A 102 -1.64 -4.09 1.19
CA ILE A 102 -2.30 -4.05 2.50
C ILE A 102 -2.55 -5.47 3.01
N LYS A 103 -2.96 -6.40 2.14
CA LYS A 103 -3.18 -7.80 2.55
C LYS A 103 -1.91 -8.46 3.05
N VAL A 104 -0.79 -8.28 2.32
CA VAL A 104 0.51 -8.88 2.68
C VAL A 104 1.05 -8.28 3.98
N ALA A 105 1.01 -6.95 4.12
CA ALA A 105 1.37 -6.26 5.36
C ALA A 105 0.50 -6.69 6.55
N THR A 106 -0.81 -6.84 6.33
CA THR A 106 -1.76 -7.30 7.37
C THR A 106 -1.50 -8.76 7.75
N ALA A 107 -1.15 -9.61 6.78
CA ALA A 107 -0.79 -11.00 7.06
C ALA A 107 0.45 -11.06 7.97
N LYS A 108 1.46 -10.21 7.72
CA LYS A 108 2.61 -10.06 8.61
C LYS A 108 2.21 -9.59 10.00
N ALA A 109 1.36 -8.56 10.07
CA ALA A 109 0.87 -8.02 11.33
C ALA A 109 0.18 -9.07 12.20
N TRP A 110 -0.57 -9.99 11.57
CA TRP A 110 -1.34 -11.04 12.24
C TRP A 110 -0.57 -12.38 12.39
N GLY A 111 0.73 -12.40 12.07
CA GLY A 111 1.57 -13.61 12.09
C GLY A 111 1.03 -14.75 11.23
N ARG A 112 0.41 -14.41 10.09
CA ARG A 112 -0.11 -15.38 9.11
C ARG A 112 0.90 -15.69 8.00
N THR A 113 2.14 -15.24 8.17
CA THR A 113 3.24 -15.43 7.22
C THR A 113 3.96 -16.76 7.42
N GLU A 114 3.76 -17.40 8.57
CA GLU A 114 4.37 -18.67 8.95
C GLU A 114 3.26 -19.74 9.07
N GLY A 115 3.44 -20.90 8.42
CA GLY A 115 2.57 -22.08 8.60
C GLY A 115 1.24 -22.13 7.82
N LYS A 116 0.85 -21.11 7.05
CA LYS A 116 -0.31 -21.15 6.14
C LYS A 116 0.11 -20.94 4.68
N SER A 117 -0.67 -21.49 3.73
CA SER A 117 -0.50 -21.09 2.33
C SER A 117 -0.87 -19.61 2.16
N TRP A 118 0.00 -18.87 1.46
CA TRP A 118 -0.21 -17.44 1.17
C TRP A 118 -1.55 -17.16 0.49
N SER A 119 -2.02 -18.06 -0.38
CA SER A 119 -3.32 -17.97 -1.04
C SER A 119 -4.50 -17.96 -0.07
N LYS A 120 -4.43 -18.75 1.01
CA LYS A 120 -5.45 -18.77 2.06
C LYS A 120 -5.39 -17.50 2.91
N ALA A 121 -4.19 -17.08 3.32
CA ALA A 121 -4.01 -15.85 4.10
C ALA A 121 -4.57 -14.61 3.37
N LEU A 122 -4.30 -14.47 2.07
CA LEU A 122 -4.76 -13.34 1.26
C LEU A 122 -6.27 -13.36 0.94
N ARG A 123 -6.91 -14.54 0.96
CA ARG A 123 -8.37 -14.67 0.80
C ARG A 123 -9.13 -14.25 2.05
N GLU A 124 -8.59 -14.57 3.23
CA GLU A 124 -9.25 -14.27 4.51
C GLU A 124 -9.12 -12.79 4.89
N ILE A 125 -8.07 -12.11 4.43
CA ILE A 125 -7.85 -10.68 4.70
C ILE A 125 -8.66 -9.85 3.71
N LYS A 126 -9.71 -9.22 4.22
CA LYS A 126 -10.54 -8.27 3.47
C LYS A 126 -9.95 -6.86 3.54
N VAL A 127 -9.89 -6.19 2.39
CA VAL A 127 -9.41 -4.81 2.26
C VAL A 127 -10.44 -3.99 1.51
N ALA A 128 -10.62 -2.75 1.92
CA ALA A 128 -11.35 -1.74 1.16
C ALA A 128 -10.33 -0.84 0.49
N VAL A 129 -10.49 -0.61 -0.81
CA VAL A 129 -9.68 0.32 -1.60
C VAL A 129 -10.62 1.22 -2.37
N GLU A 130 -10.37 2.51 -2.31
CA GLU A 130 -11.18 3.52 -3.00
C GLU A 130 -10.28 4.61 -3.56
N ARG A 131 -10.80 5.31 -4.57
CA ARG A 131 -10.12 6.46 -5.15
C ARG A 131 -10.28 7.66 -4.23
N VAL A 132 -9.23 8.48 -4.15
CA VAL A 132 -9.20 9.75 -3.40
C VAL A 132 -9.34 10.93 -4.36
#